data_AF-A0A8T0TC89-F1
#
_entry.id   AF-A0A8T0TC89-F1
#
_cell.length_a   1.000
_cell.length_b   1.000
_cell.length_c   1.000
_cell.angle_alpha   90.00
_cell.angle_beta   90.00
_cell.angle_gamma   90.00
#
_symmetry.space_group_name_H-M   'P 1'
#
loop_
_entity.id
_entity.type
_entity.pdbx_description
1 polymer ?
#
loop_
_entity_poly.entity_id
_entity_poly.type
_entity_poly.pdbx_seq_one_letter_code
_entity_poly.pdbx_strand_id
1 'polypeptide(L)'
;MIADFMTFDGGIRPMNRLGMGQFSTSPFGKMTFETATKFIVDAATHGEADSLECPSASVCLGKPAKVGTGTFSLLQNLSVEQPVVM
;
A
#
# COMPACT_ATOMS: atom_id res chain seq x y z
N MET A 1 -8.97 15.65 -0.02
CA MET A 1 -10.24 15.99 -0.70
C MET A 1 -11.14 14.76 -0.61
N ILE A 2 -12.17 14.80 0.24
CA ILE A 2 -13.07 13.65 0.43
C ILE A 2 -14.02 13.52 -0.75
N ALA A 3 -14.59 14.65 -1.20
CA ALA A 3 -15.49 14.69 -2.34
C ALA A 3 -14.83 14.08 -3.59
N ASP A 4 -13.63 14.52 -3.94
CA ASP A 4 -12.87 13.99 -5.08
C ASP A 4 -12.64 12.49 -5.01
N PHE A 5 -12.23 11.97 -3.84
CA PHE A 5 -12.04 10.53 -3.67
C PHE A 5 -13.35 9.76 -3.83
N MET A 6 -14.45 10.32 -3.31
CA MET A 6 -15.77 9.73 -3.43
C MET A 6 -16.30 9.79 -4.86
N THR A 7 -15.91 10.76 -5.70
CA THR A 7 -16.45 10.96 -7.06
C THR A 7 -15.48 10.57 -8.19
N PHE A 8 -14.25 10.16 -7.87
CA PHE A 8 -13.17 9.88 -8.84
C PHE A 8 -13.57 8.92 -9.96
N ASP A 9 -14.43 7.94 -9.67
CA ASP A 9 -14.82 6.87 -10.59
C ASP A 9 -16.13 7.17 -11.35
N GLY A 10 -16.57 8.43 -11.37
CA GLY A 10 -17.81 8.87 -12.03
C GLY A 10 -19.10 8.54 -11.26
N GLY A 11 -19.00 7.99 -10.06
CA GLY A 11 -20.11 7.73 -9.14
C GLY A 11 -19.70 7.96 -7.69
N ILE A 12 -20.59 7.73 -6.73
CA ILE A 12 -20.29 7.89 -5.29
C ILE A 12 -19.70 6.58 -4.74
N ARG A 13 -18.40 6.59 -4.45
CA ARG A 13 -17.69 5.54 -3.74
C ARG A 13 -17.97 5.61 -2.23
N PRO A 14 -18.55 4.56 -1.62
CA PRO A 14 -18.73 4.52 -0.18
C PRO A 14 -17.39 4.29 0.54
N MET A 15 -17.19 4.98 1.66
CA MET A 15 -16.02 4.81 2.54
C MET A 15 -16.31 3.78 3.65
N ASN A 16 -16.63 2.56 3.25
CA ASN A 16 -16.94 1.45 4.17
C ASN A 16 -16.37 0.12 3.63
N ARG A 17 -16.67 -1.00 4.31
CA ARG A 17 -16.13 -2.32 3.94
C ARG A 17 -16.50 -2.78 2.54
N LEU A 18 -17.69 -2.38 2.06
CA LEU A 18 -18.15 -2.71 0.72
C LEU A 18 -17.34 -1.93 -0.31
N GLY A 19 -17.12 -0.64 -0.05
CA GLY A 19 -16.25 0.18 -0.88
C GLY A 19 -14.81 -0.33 -0.91
N MET A 20 -14.29 -0.79 0.23
CA MET A 20 -12.93 -1.32 0.26
C MET A 20 -12.77 -2.63 -0.49
N GLY A 21 -13.74 -3.53 -0.39
CA GLY A 21 -13.76 -4.76 -1.17
C GLY A 21 -13.90 -4.54 -2.68
N GLN A 22 -14.70 -3.55 -3.09
CA GLN A 22 -14.99 -3.27 -4.50
C GLN A 22 -13.88 -2.48 -5.19
N PHE A 23 -13.32 -1.48 -4.52
CA PHE A 23 -12.51 -0.49 -5.20
C PHE A 23 -11.02 -0.46 -4.81
N SER A 24 -10.61 -1.19 -3.77
CA SER A 24 -9.19 -1.40 -3.50
C SER A 24 -8.63 -2.42 -4.48
N THR A 25 -7.42 -2.20 -4.99
CA THR A 25 -6.71 -3.13 -5.89
C THR A 25 -5.68 -3.99 -5.17
N SER A 26 -5.41 -3.72 -3.88
CA SER A 26 -4.40 -4.40 -3.08
C SER A 26 -5.05 -5.53 -2.27
N PRO A 27 -4.74 -6.82 -2.54
CA PRO A 27 -5.25 -7.95 -1.75
C PRO A 27 -4.97 -7.82 -0.24
N PHE A 28 -3.74 -7.46 0.14
CA PHE A 28 -3.37 -7.24 1.53
C PHE A 28 -4.04 -5.98 2.08
N GLY A 29 -4.26 -4.97 1.25
CA GLY A 29 -5.05 -3.78 1.60
C GLY A 29 -6.51 -4.13 1.91
N LYS A 30 -7.17 -4.94 1.06
CA LYS A 30 -8.57 -5.38 1.25
C LYS A 30 -8.73 -6.13 2.57
N MET A 31 -7.83 -7.06 2.90
CA MET A 31 -7.93 -7.83 4.14
C MET A 31 -7.77 -7.00 5.42
N THR A 32 -7.17 -5.81 5.35
CA THR A 32 -6.99 -4.94 6.53
C THR A 32 -8.30 -4.33 7.03
N PHE A 33 -9.36 -4.36 6.21
CA PHE A 33 -10.64 -3.78 6.56
C PHE A 33 -11.77 -4.82 6.49
N GLU A 34 -11.84 -5.63 7.55
CA GLU A 34 -12.82 -6.72 7.75
C GLU A 34 -12.75 -7.84 6.69
N THR A 35 -13.36 -9.00 6.98
CA THR A 35 -13.51 -10.13 6.02
C THR A 35 -12.17 -10.65 5.42
N ALA A 36 -11.08 -10.61 6.18
CA ALA A 36 -9.73 -10.93 5.72
C ALA A 36 -9.60 -12.28 4.99
N THR A 37 -10.12 -13.35 5.59
CA THR A 37 -10.01 -14.71 5.06
C THR A 37 -10.63 -14.84 3.67
N LYS A 38 -11.78 -14.20 3.43
CA LYS A 38 -12.44 -14.24 2.12
C LYS A 38 -11.54 -13.62 1.05
N PHE A 39 -11.01 -12.43 1.31
CA PHE A 39 -10.17 -11.71 0.34
C PHE A 39 -8.89 -12.46 0.02
N ILE A 40 -8.21 -13.03 1.02
CA ILE A 40 -6.98 -13.79 0.80
C ILE A 40 -7.23 -15.10 0.06
N VAL A 41 -8.32 -15.82 0.38
CA VAL A 41 -8.67 -17.05 -0.34
C VAL A 41 -9.02 -16.75 -1.79
N ASP A 42 -9.84 -15.73 -2.06
CA ASP A 42 -10.15 -15.32 -3.44
C ASP A 42 -8.88 -14.89 -4.18
N ALA A 43 -8.05 -14.03 -3.58
CA ALA A 43 -6.80 -13.56 -4.19
C ALA A 43 -5.85 -14.72 -4.51
N ALA A 44 -5.67 -15.67 -3.59
CA ALA A 44 -4.84 -16.85 -3.82
C ALA A 44 -5.39 -17.75 -4.92
N THR A 45 -6.72 -17.92 -4.98
CA THR A 45 -7.39 -18.75 -5.99
C THR A 45 -7.26 -18.15 -7.39
N HIS A 46 -7.32 -16.82 -7.51
CA HIS A 46 -7.19 -16.10 -8.78
C HIS A 46 -5.75 -15.70 -9.13
N GLY A 47 -4.78 -15.98 -8.24
CA GLY A 47 -3.38 -15.60 -8.44
C GLY A 47 -3.13 -14.09 -8.42
N GLU A 48 -3.91 -13.32 -7.66
CA GLU A 48 -3.71 -11.87 -7.52
C GLU A 48 -2.39 -11.56 -6.81
N ALA A 49 -1.67 -10.55 -7.30
CA ALA A 49 -0.44 -10.05 -6.70
C ALA A 49 -0.65 -8.67 -6.08
N ASP A 50 -0.02 -8.42 -4.94
CA ASP A 50 -0.05 -7.13 -4.26
C ASP A 50 1.24 -6.35 -4.53
N SER A 51 1.11 -5.10 -5.00
CA SER A 51 2.24 -4.22 -5.27
C SER A 51 2.84 -3.57 -4.00
N LEU A 52 2.15 -3.71 -2.85
CA LEU A 52 2.52 -3.12 -1.57
C LEU A 52 2.60 -1.58 -1.58
N GLU A 53 1.97 -0.93 -2.55
CA GLU A 53 1.88 0.54 -2.61
C GLU A 53 0.94 1.10 -1.54
N CYS A 54 -0.06 0.32 -1.13
CA CYS A 54 -0.94 0.71 -0.04
C CYS A 54 -0.17 0.67 1.30
N PRO A 55 -0.21 1.73 2.14
CA PRO A 55 0.49 1.74 3.41
C PRO A 55 0.12 0.56 4.33
N SER A 56 -1.17 0.18 4.38
CA SER A 56 -1.61 -0.94 5.22
C SER A 56 -1.05 -2.28 4.73
N ALA A 57 -0.99 -2.50 3.41
CA ALA A 57 -0.40 -3.69 2.81
C ALA A 57 1.11 -3.82 3.13
N SER A 58 1.86 -2.73 3.02
CA SER A 58 3.28 -2.69 3.39
C SER A 58 3.49 -3.05 4.86
N VAL A 59 2.68 -2.46 5.76
CA VAL A 59 2.76 -2.71 7.21
C VAL A 59 2.44 -4.17 7.55
N CYS A 60 1.47 -4.80 6.88
CA CYS A 60 1.15 -6.22 7.08
C CYS A 60 2.35 -7.15 6.85
N LEU A 61 3.27 -6.79 5.96
CA LEU A 61 4.48 -7.56 5.67
C LEU A 61 5.73 -7.02 6.40
N GLY A 62 5.57 -6.08 7.33
CA GLY A 62 6.68 -5.47 8.06
C GLY A 62 7.62 -4.64 7.18
N LYS A 63 7.16 -4.16 6.03
CA LYS A 63 7.94 -3.29 5.14
C LYS A 63 7.66 -1.81 5.44
N PRO A 64 8.66 -0.92 5.29
CA PRO A 64 8.40 0.52 5.32
C PRO A 64 7.38 0.93 4.27
N ALA A 65 6.37 1.71 4.66
CA ALA A 65 5.37 2.22 3.73
C ALA A 65 5.99 3.27 2.80
N LYS A 66 5.67 3.22 1.49
CA LYS A 66 6.18 4.13 0.45
C LYS A 66 5.46 5.49 0.44
N VAL A 67 5.29 6.08 1.61
CA VAL A 67 4.65 7.39 1.81
C VAL A 67 5.47 8.24 2.76
N GLY A 68 5.34 9.57 2.68
CA GLY A 68 6.10 10.48 3.52
C GLY A 68 7.61 10.27 3.35
N THR A 69 8.31 9.95 4.43
CA THR A 69 9.77 9.71 4.42
C THR A 69 10.17 8.43 3.67
N GLY A 70 9.27 7.47 3.50
CA GLY A 70 9.52 6.25 2.73
C GLY A 70 9.41 6.41 1.22
N THR A 71 9.10 7.62 0.73
CA THR A 71 8.95 7.91 -0.72
C THR A 71 10.29 7.92 -1.45
N PHE A 72 11.41 8.08 -0.74
CA PHE A 72 12.75 8.08 -1.30
C PHE A 72 13.69 7.19 -0.48
N SER A 73 14.79 6.77 -1.09
CA SER A 73 15.87 6.05 -0.42
C SER A 73 17.10 6.95 -0.31
N LEU A 74 17.91 6.71 0.70
CA LEU A 74 19.20 7.37 0.86
C LEU A 74 20.28 6.59 0.12
N LEU A 75 21.18 7.32 -0.52
CA LEU A 75 22.38 6.77 -1.14
C LEU A 75 23.59 7.31 -0.38
N GLN A 76 24.53 6.43 -0.05
CA GLN A 76 25.80 6.84 0.54
C GLN A 76 26.71 7.41 -0.54
N ASN A 77 27.22 8.62 -0.32
CA ASN A 77 28.20 9.23 -1.21
C ASN A 77 29.61 8.79 -0.84
N LEU A 78 30.09 7.75 -1.53
CA LEU A 78 31.42 7.18 -1.30
C LEU A 78 32.59 8.10 -1.75
N SER A 79 32.34 9.17 -2.52
CA SER A 79 33.42 10.04 -2.99
C SER A 79 33.86 11.08 -1.96
N VAL A 80 33.00 11.40 -0.99
CA VAL A 80 33.28 12.38 0.09
C VAL A 80 33.97 11.71 1.27
N GLU A 81 33.91 10.37 1.34
CA GLU A 81 34.50 9.54 2.37
C GLU A 81 35.96 9.20 2.02
N GLN A 82 36.78 10.23 1.80
CA GLN A 82 38.23 10.04 1.93
C GLN A 82 38.50 9.67 3.38
N PRO A 83 39.28 8.60 3.65
CA PRO A 83 39.59 8.22 5.01
C PRO A 83 40.31 9.40 5.66
N VAL A 84 39.74 9.94 6.73
CA VAL A 84 40.50 10.73 7.68
C VAL A 84 41.50 9.74 8.27
N VAL A 85 42.70 9.73 7.68
CA VAL A 85 43.83 8.96 8.19
C VAL A 85 44.07 9.46 9.61
N MET A 86 43.82 8.58 10.59
CA MET A 86 44.22 8.81 11.98
C MET A 86 45.75 8.82 12.08
#